data_AF-X7ZW61-F1
#
_entry.id   AF-X7ZW61-F1
#
_cell.length_a   1.000
_cell.length_b   1.000
_cell.length_c   1.000
_cell.angle_alpha   90.00
_cell.angle_beta   90.00
_cell.angle_gamma   90.00
#
_symmetry.space_group_name_H-M   'P 1'
#
loop_
_entity.id
_entity.type
_entity.pdbx_description
1 polymer ?
#
loop_
_entity_poly.entity_id
_entity_poly.type
_entity_poly.pdbx_seq_one_letter_code
_entity_poly.pdbx_strand_id
1 'polypeptide(L)' 'MSAPAVQVGTKLPELSIYGDPTFIISTALATRDFQDVHHDRDKAQAKGSKDIFVNILTDTGLVQRYVTDWAGRRR' A
#
# COMPACT_ATOMS: atom_id res chain seq x y z
N MET A 1 16.44 -23.36 -1.53
CA MET A 1 16.14 -23.14 -0.10
C MET A 1 14.85 -23.88 0.21
N SER A 2 14.78 -24.65 1.31
CA SER A 2 13.51 -25.23 1.74
C SER A 2 12.56 -24.11 2.13
N ALA A 3 11.27 -24.24 1.81
CA ALA A 3 10.27 -23.33 2.33
C ALA A 3 10.34 -23.33 3.88
N PRO A 4 10.20 -22.17 4.54
CA PRO A 4 10.12 -22.14 6.00
C PRO A 4 8.96 -23.03 6.47
N ALA A 5 9.15 -23.70 7.61
CA ALA A 5 8.04 -24.41 8.25
C ALA A 5 7.01 -23.38 8.74
N VAL A 6 5.85 -23.31 8.07
CA VAL A 6 4.76 -22.39 8.42
C VAL A 6 3.73 -23.14 9.26
N GLN A 7 3.24 -22.52 10.33
CA GLN A 7 2.18 -23.05 11.18
C GLN A 7 1.03 -22.04 11.30
N VAL A 8 -0.19 -22.53 11.52
CA VAL A 8 -1.33 -21.65 11.81
C VAL A 8 -1.01 -20.80 13.05
N GLY A 9 -1.21 -19.49 12.95
CA GLY A 9 -0.86 -18.55 14.01
C GLY A 9 0.55 -17.96 13.92
N THR A 10 1.36 -18.35 12.93
CA THR A 10 2.64 -17.67 12.65
C THR A 10 2.40 -16.18 12.40
N LYS A 11 3.02 -15.33 13.22
CA LYS A 11 3.03 -13.88 13.02
C LYS A 11 4.12 -13.50 12.04
N LEU A 12 3.76 -12.70 11.04
CA LEU A 12 4.70 -12.15 10.08
C LEU A 12 5.42 -10.91 10.66
N PRO A 13 6.66 -10.60 10.23
CA PRO A 13 7.36 -9.40 10.69
C PRO A 13 6.61 -8.12 10.33
N GLU A 14 6.56 -7.13 11.21
CA GLU A 14 5.86 -5.87 10.90
C GLU A 14 6.45 -5.16 9.66
N LEU A 15 5.58 -4.62 8.82
CA LEU A 15 5.93 -3.65 7.78
C LEU A 15 5.28 -2.31 8.11
N SER A 16 6.10 -1.32 8.42
CA SER A 16 5.66 0.06 8.66
C SER A 16 6.18 0.97 7.54
N ILE A 17 5.28 1.74 6.95
CA ILE A 17 5.56 2.67 5.85
C ILE A 17 4.95 4.01 6.21
N TYR A 18 5.76 5.07 6.13
CA TYR A 18 5.29 6.43 6.35
C TYR A 18 4.61 6.97 5.10
N GLY A 19 3.30 7.27 5.20
CA GLY A 19 2.48 7.76 4.09
C GLY A 19 2.29 9.27 4.14
N ASP A 20 3.28 10.02 3.66
CA ASP A 20 3.16 11.48 3.49
C ASP A 20 2.45 11.85 2.17
N PRO A 21 2.12 13.14 1.94
CA PRO A 21 1.50 13.55 0.68
C PRO A 21 2.30 13.17 -0.56
N THR A 22 3.64 13.23 -0.51
CA THR A 22 4.49 12.85 -1.64
C THR A 22 4.31 11.37 -1.97
N PHE A 23 4.29 10.50 -0.96
CA PHE A 23 4.04 9.08 -1.11
C PHE A 23 2.65 8.82 -1.69
N ILE A 24 1.61 9.43 -1.13
CA ILE A 24 0.22 9.26 -1.59
C ILE A 24 0.08 9.68 -3.07
N ILE A 25 0.57 10.87 -3.42
CA ILE A 25 0.44 11.43 -4.76
C ILE A 25 1.26 10.61 -5.77
N SER A 26 2.53 10.32 -5.45
CA SER A 26 3.43 9.62 -6.38
C SER A 26 2.97 8.19 -6.66
N THR A 27 2.41 7.51 -5.67
CA THR A 27 1.92 6.13 -5.83
C THR A 27 0.57 6.05 -6.55
N ALA A 28 -0.32 7.04 -6.35
CA ALA A 28 -1.51 7.21 -7.18
C ALA A 28 -1.14 7.43 -8.66
N LEU A 29 -0.15 8.30 -8.93
CA LEU A 29 0.38 8.51 -10.29
C LEU A 29 0.99 7.23 -10.90
N ALA A 30 1.79 6.49 -10.12
CA ALA A 30 2.43 5.25 -10.58
C ALA A 30 1.41 4.17 -10.94
N THR A 31 0.28 4.13 -10.23
CA THR A 31 -0.82 3.20 -10.47
C THR A 31 -1.83 3.72 -11.52
N ARG A 32 -1.60 4.93 -12.06
CA ARG A 32 -2.47 5.63 -13.02
C ARG A 32 -3.88 5.88 -12.49
N ASP A 33 -4.01 5.99 -11.18
CA ASP A 33 -5.23 6.37 -10.51
C ASP A 33 -5.26 7.89 -10.37
N PHE A 34 -5.98 8.53 -11.28
CA PHE A 34 -6.09 9.98 -11.34
C PHE A 34 -7.33 10.50 -10.60
N GLN A 35 -7.93 9.71 -9.71
CA GLN A 35 -8.99 10.24 -8.87
C GLN A 35 -8.43 11.36 -7.97
N ASP A 36 -9.13 12.49 -7.95
CA ASP A 36 -8.70 13.71 -7.26
C ASP A 36 -8.46 13.53 -5.76
N VAL A 37 -9.13 12.59 -5.11
CA VAL A 37 -9.03 12.33 -3.67
C VAL A 37 -7.63 11.91 -3.21
N HIS A 38 -6.74 11.56 -4.15
CA HIS A 38 -5.36 11.17 -3.86
C HIS A 38 -4.36 12.32 -4.04
N HIS A 39 -4.75 13.44 -4.63
CA HIS A 39 -3.81 14.53 -4.97
C HIS A 39 -4.37 15.95 -4.83
N ASP A 40 -5.65 16.09 -4.51
CA ASP A 40 -6.33 17.37 -4.32
C ASP A 40 -7.07 17.35 -2.97
N ARG A 41 -6.48 18.02 -1.98
CA ARG A 41 -6.97 18.05 -0.59
C ARG A 41 -8.37 18.65 -0.49
N ASP A 42 -8.63 19.72 -1.23
CA ASP A 42 -9.90 20.43 -1.16
C ASP A 42 -11.03 19.57 -1.75
N LYS A 43 -10.76 18.87 -2.86
CA LYS A 43 -11.73 17.92 -3.43
C LYS A 43 -11.94 16.70 -2.56
N ALA A 44 -10.88 16.17 -1.94
CA ALA A 44 -11.02 15.07 -0.97
C ALA A 44 -11.94 15.47 0.20
N GLN A 45 -11.75 16.67 0.75
CA GLN A 45 -12.59 17.20 1.84
C GLN A 45 -14.02 17.51 1.40
N ALA A 46 -14.21 18.07 0.21
CA ALA A 46 -15.54 18.28 -0.37
C ALA A 46 -16.32 16.96 -0.56
N LYS A 47 -15.60 15.85 -0.73
CA LYS A 47 -16.16 14.48 -0.80
C LYS A 47 -16.28 13.78 0.56
N GLY A 48 -16.02 14.50 1.66
CA GLY A 48 -16.21 14.02 3.03
C GLY A 48 -15.01 13.32 3.66
N SER A 49 -13.86 13.27 2.98
CA SER A 49 -12.62 12.75 3.57
C SER A 49 -11.96 13.78 4.47
N LYS A 50 -11.18 13.34 5.47
CA LYS A 50 -10.41 14.26 6.33
C LYS A 50 -9.26 14.95 5.57
N ASP A 51 -8.62 14.19 4.68
CA ASP A 51 -7.45 14.58 3.89
C ASP A 51 -7.36 13.67 2.65
N ILE A 52 -6.35 13.88 1.81
CA ILE A 52 -5.95 12.90 0.78
C ILE A 52 -5.53 11.59 1.44
N PHE A 53 -5.71 10.47 0.73
CA PHE A 53 -5.43 9.14 1.25
C PHE A 53 -4.86 8.23 0.17
N VAL A 54 -4.14 7.19 0.61
CA VAL A 54 -3.56 6.15 -0.26
C VAL A 54 -4.66 5.46 -1.06
N ASN A 55 -4.43 5.22 -2.35
CA ASN A 55 -5.38 4.49 -3.18
C ASN A 55 -5.24 2.97 -3.01
N ILE A 56 -6.30 2.24 -3.33
CA ILE A 56 -6.39 0.78 -3.18
C ILE A 56 -5.37 0.01 -4.03
N LEU A 57 -4.86 0.61 -5.11
CA LEU A 57 -3.84 -0.07 -5.92
C LEU A 57 -2.48 -0.07 -5.21
N THR A 58 -2.19 0.99 -4.46
CA THR A 58 -0.96 1.10 -3.68
C THR A 58 -0.99 0.16 -2.48
N ASP A 59 -2.07 0.14 -1.70
CA ASP A 59 -2.15 -0.77 -0.56
C ASP A 59 -2.06 -2.26 -0.99
N THR A 60 -2.71 -2.61 -2.08
CA THR A 60 -2.69 -3.95 -2.66
C THR A 60 -1.28 -4.32 -3.13
N GLY A 61 -0.59 -3.40 -3.81
CA GLY A 61 0.79 -3.61 -4.24
C GLY A 61 1.75 -3.80 -3.07
N LEU A 62 1.60 -3.02 -2.00
CA LEU A 62 2.41 -3.15 -0.78
C LEU A 62 2.16 -4.48 -0.07
N VAL A 63 0.90 -4.88 0.10
CA VAL A 63 0.54 -6.17 0.71
C VAL A 63 1.05 -7.33 -0.14
N GLN A 64 0.89 -7.28 -1.47
CA GLN A 64 1.39 -8.31 -2.37
C GLN A 64 2.91 -8.45 -2.27
N ARG A 65 3.64 -7.33 -2.31
CA ARG A 65 5.10 -7.33 -2.12
C ARG A 65 5.47 -7.94 -0.79
N TYR A 66 4.84 -7.49 0.30
CA TYR A 66 5.12 -7.95 1.66
C TYR A 66 4.95 -9.47 1.80
N VAL A 67 3.81 -10.01 1.35
CA VAL A 67 3.54 -11.45 1.41
C VAL A 67 4.51 -12.24 0.51
N THR A 68 4.80 -11.74 -0.69
CA THR A 68 5.71 -12.42 -1.63
C THR A 68 7.16 -12.40 -1.16
N ASP A 69 7.63 -11.29 -0.61
CA ASP A 69 8.97 -11.18 -0.02
C ASP A 69 9.09 -12.13 1.19
N TRP A 70 8.04 -12.25 2.04
CA TRP A 70 8.02 -13.20 3.15
C TRP A 70 7.99 -14.67 2.70
N ALA A 71 7.14 -15.01 1.73
CA ALA A 71 6.97 -16.38 1.25
C ALA A 71 8.18 -16.91 0.45
N GLY A 72 9.17 -16.06 0.20
CA GLY A 72 10.31 -16.33 -0.64
C GLY A 72 9.98 -16.05 -2.11
N ARG A 73 10.74 -15.14 -2.74
CA ARG A 73 10.62 -14.87 -4.17
C ARG A 73 10.87 -16.15 -4.96
N ARG A 74 9.85 -16.69 -5.63
CA ARG A 74 10.08 -17.51 -6.82
C ARG A 74 10.60 -16.55 -7.90
N ARG A 75 11.89 -16.64 -8.19
CA ARG A 75 12.39 -16.25 -9.51
C ARG A 75 11.91 -17.28 -10.53
#